data_AF-A0A8J1LCD6-F1
#
_entry.id   AF-A0A8J1LCD6-F1
#
_cell.length_a   1.000
_cell.length_b   1.000
_cell.length_c   1.000
_cell.angle_alpha   90.00
_cell.angle_beta   90.00
_cell.angle_gamma   90.00
#
_symmetry.space_group_name_H-M   'P 1'
#
loop_
_entity.id
_entity.type
_entity.pdbx_description
1 polymer ?
#
loop_
_entity_poly.entity_id
_entity_poly.type
_entity_poly.pdbx_seq_one_letter_code
_entity_poly.pdbx_strand_id
1 'polypeptide(L)'
;MSHSQSTPVMGSSNSSTKVLYFTDRSLTPFMVTLPKSLGEVTLRDFRAAIGQEGSPRYHFKALDPEFGTVKEEVFHDEDIIPGWEGKIVAWVEEDHGSI
;
A
#
# COMPACT_ATOMS: atom_id res chain seq x y z
N MET A 1 -30.97 29.93 6.75
CA MET A 1 -30.47 28.89 5.85
C MET A 1 -29.01 29.16 5.62
N SER A 2 -28.13 28.44 6.32
CA SER A 2 -26.68 28.65 6.22
C SER A 2 -26.19 27.90 4.99
N HIS A 3 -25.66 28.62 4.00
CA HIS A 3 -25.11 28.03 2.79
C HIS A 3 -23.73 27.46 3.10
N SER A 4 -23.62 26.13 3.03
CA SER A 4 -22.36 25.40 3.13
C SER A 4 -21.44 25.83 1.99
N GLN A 5 -20.38 26.55 2.33
CA GLN A 5 -19.33 26.89 1.39
C GLN A 5 -18.44 25.65 1.23
N SER A 6 -18.65 24.89 0.15
CA SER A 6 -17.73 23.84 -0.28
C SER A 6 -16.41 24.50 -0.68
N THR A 7 -15.39 24.33 0.13
CA THR A 7 -14.01 24.69 -0.25
C THR A 7 -13.53 23.72 -1.34
N PRO A 8 -13.06 24.22 -2.49
CA PRO A 8 -12.34 23.39 -3.44
C PRO A 8 -10.94 23.15 -2.85
N VAL A 9 -10.60 21.90 -2.51
CA VAL A 9 -9.20 21.51 -2.30
C VAL A 9 -8.52 21.47 -3.67
N MET A 10 -8.09 22.63 -4.13
CA MET A 10 -6.97 22.76 -5.06
C MET A 10 -5.72 22.94 -4.23
N GLY A 11 -4.87 21.92 -4.21
CA GLY A 11 -3.57 21.97 -3.59
C GLY A 11 -2.64 20.99 -4.26
N SER A 12 -1.83 21.48 -5.19
CA SER A 12 -0.56 20.85 -5.57
C SER A 12 0.28 20.70 -4.31
N SER A 13 0.15 19.57 -3.64
CA SER A 13 0.98 19.16 -2.51
C SER A 13 1.74 17.93 -2.98
N ASN A 14 3.03 17.82 -2.65
CA ASN A 14 3.78 16.58 -2.85
C ASN A 14 3.01 15.45 -2.16
N SER A 15 2.19 14.75 -2.91
CA SER A 15 1.32 13.71 -2.41
C SER A 15 2.18 12.57 -1.93
N SER A 16 2.01 12.20 -0.67
CA SER A 16 2.71 11.08 -0.06
C SER A 16 1.70 10.02 0.38
N THR A 17 2.14 8.78 0.40
CA THR A 17 1.29 7.64 0.72
C THR A 17 1.81 6.96 1.98
N LYS A 18 0.95 6.87 3.01
CA LYS A 18 1.25 6.08 4.20
C LYS A 18 1.05 4.60 3.92
N VAL A 19 2.01 3.79 4.33
CA VAL A 19 1.97 2.34 4.19
C VAL A 19 2.11 1.72 5.57
N LEU A 20 1.16 0.86 5.93
CA LEU A 20 1.26 -0.02 7.09
C LEU A 20 1.53 -1.44 6.58
N TYR A 21 2.58 -2.10 7.05
CA TYR A 21 2.92 -3.45 6.60
C TYR A 21 3.21 -4.41 7.75
N PHE A 22 2.84 -5.67 7.54
CA PHE A 22 3.04 -6.79 8.44
C PHE A 22 4.10 -7.73 7.86
N THR A 23 4.90 -8.34 8.73
CA THR A 23 5.88 -9.37 8.35
C THR A 23 5.78 -10.53 9.33
N ASP A 24 6.21 -11.73 8.93
CA ASP A 24 6.18 -12.92 9.80
C ASP A 24 7.13 -12.81 11.00
N ARG A 25 8.05 -11.84 10.97
CA ARG A 25 9.07 -11.64 12.02
C ARG A 25 8.56 -10.83 13.22
N SER A 26 7.42 -10.15 13.11
CA SER A 26 6.91 -9.25 14.14
C SER A 26 5.39 -9.26 14.22
N LEU A 27 4.85 -9.36 15.44
CA LEU A 27 3.41 -9.18 15.70
C LEU A 27 2.95 -7.73 15.59
N THR A 28 3.88 -6.77 15.71
CA THR A 28 3.60 -5.34 15.59
C THR A 28 3.84 -4.90 14.15
N PRO A 29 2.87 -4.22 13.49
CA PRO A 29 3.08 -3.72 12.14
C PRO A 29 4.04 -2.54 12.11
N PHE A 30 4.68 -2.36 10.95
CA PHE A 30 5.57 -1.26 10.66
C PHE A 30 4.87 -0.23 9.79
N MET A 31 5.32 1.03 9.85
CA MET A 31 4.75 2.11 9.05
C MET A 31 5.86 2.91 8.35
N VAL A 32 5.69 3.14 7.05
CA VAL A 32 6.55 4.01 6.23
C VAL A 32 5.69 5.01 5.45
N THR A 33 6.33 6.04 4.90
CA THR A 33 5.67 7.03 4.04
C THR A 33 6.44 7.15 2.74
N LEU A 34 5.76 6.87 1.63
CA LEU A 34 6.32 6.97 0.28
C LEU A 34 6.06 8.36 -0.29
N PRO A 35 7.04 9.00 -0.95
CA PRO A 35 6.90 10.33 -1.54
C PRO A 35 6.20 10.27 -2.93
N LYS A 36 5.10 9.52 -3.03
CA LYS A 36 4.28 9.37 -4.25
C LYS A 36 2.79 9.32 -3.90
N SER A 37 1.94 9.73 -4.84
CA SER A 37 0.48 9.55 -4.73
C SER A 37 0.12 8.07 -4.69
N LEU A 38 -1.00 7.74 -4.03
CA LEU A 38 -1.45 6.35 -3.86
C LEU A 38 -1.62 5.62 -5.20
N GLY A 39 -2.13 6.29 -6.23
CA GLY A 39 -2.28 5.72 -7.58
C GLY A 39 -1.00 5.69 -8.42
N GLU A 40 0.14 6.12 -7.88
CA GLU A 40 1.45 6.15 -8.56
C GLU A 40 2.48 5.26 -7.85
N VAL A 41 2.15 4.71 -6.69
CA VAL A 41 3.04 3.83 -5.93
C VAL A 41 3.10 2.47 -6.63
N THR A 42 4.30 2.10 -7.05
CA THR A 42 4.57 0.78 -7.64
C THR A 42 5.08 -0.21 -6.59
N LEU A 43 5.05 -1.50 -6.93
CA LEU A 43 5.66 -2.54 -6.09
C LEU A 43 7.16 -2.31 -5.88
N ARG A 44 7.88 -1.79 -6.88
CA ARG A 44 9.30 -1.44 -6.73
C ARG A 44 9.51 -0.35 -5.68
N ASP A 45 8.67 0.68 -5.66
CA ASP A 45 8.79 1.77 -4.68
C ASP A 45 8.61 1.27 -3.25
N PHE A 46 7.60 0.41 -3.04
CA PHE A 46 7.34 -0.20 -1.75
C PHE A 46 8.52 -1.06 -1.29
N ARG A 47 9.06 -1.91 -2.17
CA ARG A 47 10.23 -2.74 -1.90
C ARG A 47 11.45 -1.93 -1.49
N ALA A 48 11.75 -0.89 -2.26
CA ALA A 48 12.86 0.01 -1.97
C ALA A 48 12.72 0.68 -0.60
N ALA A 49 11.50 1.02 -0.19
CA ALA A 49 11.25 1.71 1.08
C ALA A 49 11.35 0.80 2.32
N ILE A 50 11.00 -0.48 2.20
CA ILE A 50 11.09 -1.44 3.32
C ILE A 50 12.45 -2.15 3.38
N GLY A 51 13.28 -2.04 2.33
CA GLY A 51 14.64 -2.59 2.30
C GLY A 51 14.69 -4.11 2.45
N GLN A 52 13.66 -4.81 1.97
CA GLN A 52 13.56 -6.26 2.16
C GLN A 52 14.38 -7.01 1.11
N GLU A 53 15.31 -7.84 1.57
CA GLU A 53 16.12 -8.72 0.73
C GLU A 53 15.40 -10.04 0.43
N GLY A 54 15.72 -10.66 -0.71
CA GLY A 54 15.14 -11.93 -1.16
C GLY A 54 13.93 -11.77 -2.08
N SER A 55 13.10 -12.81 -2.17
CA SER A 55 11.91 -12.89 -3.02
C SER A 55 10.65 -13.19 -2.21
N PRO A 56 10.21 -12.28 -1.33
CA PRO A 56 8.97 -12.47 -0.59
C PRO A 56 7.74 -12.26 -1.49
N ARG A 57 6.58 -12.72 -1.02
CA ARG A 57 5.27 -12.47 -1.63
C ARG A 57 4.63 -11.24 -0.99
N TYR A 58 4.02 -10.42 -1.81
CA TYR A 58 3.44 -9.15 -1.40
C TYR A 58 1.94 -9.16 -1.60
N HIS A 59 1.21 -9.15 -0.49
CA HIS A 59 -0.24 -9.05 -0.50
C HIS A 59 -0.68 -7.69 0.02
N PHE A 60 -1.73 -7.13 -0.57
CA PHE A 60 -2.24 -5.80 -0.25
C PHE A 60 -3.73 -5.84 0.01
N LYS A 61 -4.18 -5.04 0.98
CA LYS A 61 -5.61 -4.90 1.24
C LYS A 61 -6.22 -4.08 0.11
N ALA A 62 -7.16 -4.66 -0.60
CA ALA A 62 -7.84 -4.04 -1.73
C ALA A 62 -9.36 -4.13 -1.59
N LEU A 63 -10.06 -3.28 -2.33
CA LEU A 63 -11.51 -3.35 -2.50
C LEU A 63 -11.81 -3.88 -3.90
N ASP A 64 -12.19 -5.15 -3.97
CA ASP A 64 -12.70 -5.76 -5.19
C ASP A 64 -14.19 -5.40 -5.39
N PRO A 65 -14.63 -5.04 -6.60
CA PRO A 65 -16.01 -4.66 -6.87
C PRO A 65 -17.06 -5.76 -6.65
N GLU A 66 -16.67 -7.04 -6.79
CA GLU A 66 -17.56 -8.20 -6.70
C GLU A 66 -17.49 -8.87 -5.33
N PHE A 67 -16.28 -8.96 -4.77
CA PHE A 67 -16.00 -9.71 -3.53
C PHE A 67 -15.82 -8.81 -2.30
N GLY A 68 -15.73 -7.49 -2.48
CA GLY A 68 -15.52 -6.55 -1.38
C GLY A 68 -14.06 -6.56 -0.90
N THR A 69 -13.83 -6.65 0.41
CA THR A 69 -12.46 -6.56 0.95
C THR A 69 -11.67 -7.83 0.68
N VAL A 70 -10.55 -7.71 -0.03
CA VAL A 70 -9.67 -8.85 -0.38
C VAL A 70 -8.21 -8.59 -0.01
N LYS A 71 -7.40 -9.65 -0.03
CA LYS A 71 -5.93 -9.59 -0.06
C LYS A 71 -5.46 -9.90 -1.48
N GLU A 72 -5.11 -8.86 -2.22
CA GLU A 72 -4.62 -8.98 -3.60
C GLU A 72 -3.11 -9.19 -3.59
N GLU A 73 -2.61 -10.16 -4.37
CA GLU A 73 -1.17 -10.37 -4.56
C GLU A 73 -0.67 -9.57 -5.75
N VAL A 74 0.45 -8.87 -5.60
CA VAL A 74 1.10 -8.10 -6.67
C VAL A 74 2.51 -8.63 -6.91
N PHE A 75 2.84 -8.88 -8.17
CA PHE A 75 4.04 -9.63 -8.56
C PHE A 75 5.08 -8.79 -9.28
N HIS A 76 4.68 -7.89 -10.19
CA HIS A 76 5.64 -7.16 -11.03
C HIS A 76 6.04 -5.83 -10.42
N ASP A 77 7.31 -5.45 -10.59
CA ASP A 77 7.89 -4.19 -10.11
C ASP A 77 7.11 -2.94 -10.51
N GLU A 78 6.58 -2.92 -11.73
CA GLU A 78 5.90 -1.76 -12.32
C GLU A 78 4.41 -1.73 -11.99
N ASP A 79 3.86 -2.78 -11.38
CA ASP A 79 2.44 -2.83 -11.04
C ASP A 79 2.14 -1.82 -9.92
N ILE A 80 1.02 -1.09 -10.09
CA ILE A 80 0.53 -0.13 -9.10
C ILE A 80 -0.09 -0.90 -7.93
N ILE A 81 0.32 -0.53 -6.71
CA ILE A 81 -0.22 -1.16 -5.50
C ILE A 81 -1.64 -0.66 -5.23
N PRO A 82 -2.60 -1.55 -4.91
CA PRO A 82 -3.96 -1.14 -4.57
C PRO A 82 -4.00 -0.40 -3.23
N GLY A 83 -4.89 0.59 -3.16
CA GLY A 83 -5.10 1.42 -1.99
C GLY A 83 -6.32 1.03 -1.17
N TRP A 84 -6.25 1.29 0.14
CA TRP A 84 -7.36 1.16 1.08
C TRP A 84 -7.53 2.45 1.89
N GLU A 85 -8.68 3.13 1.73
CA GLU A 85 -9.02 4.35 2.48
C GLU A 85 -7.91 5.43 2.47
N GLY A 86 -7.29 5.65 1.31
CA GLY A 86 -6.23 6.65 1.15
C GLY A 86 -4.86 6.24 1.73
N LYS A 87 -4.65 4.95 2.00
CA LYS A 87 -3.41 4.35 2.51
C LYS A 87 -3.12 3.05 1.78
N ILE A 88 -1.99 2.44 2.09
CA ILE A 88 -1.66 1.06 1.70
C ILE A 88 -1.57 0.22 2.97
N VAL A 89 -2.17 -0.98 2.94
CA VAL A 89 -2.01 -2.00 3.98
C VAL A 89 -1.45 -3.25 3.31
N ALA A 90 -0.29 -3.72 3.76
CA ALA A 90 0.43 -4.81 3.11
C ALA A 90 0.79 -5.95 4.08
N TRP A 91 0.88 -7.17 3.56
CA TRP A 91 1.49 -8.32 4.21
C TRP A 91 2.67 -8.75 3.35
N VAL A 92 3.83 -8.88 3.98
CA VAL A 92 5.06 -9.33 3.32
C VAL A 92 5.44 -10.69 3.91
N GLU A 93 5.20 -11.73 3.12
CA GLU A 93 5.36 -13.12 3.51
C GLU A 93 6.65 -13.66 2.88
N GLU A 94 7.53 -14.24 3.68
CA GLU A 94 8.73 -14.87 3.14
C GLU A 94 8.38 -16.18 2.45
N ASP A 95 8.97 -16.45 1.29
CA ASP A 95 8.84 -17.74 0.63
C ASP A 95 9.63 -18.76 1.47
N HIS A 96 9.00 -19.23 2.54
CA HIS A 96 9.46 -20.36 3.33
C HIS A 96 9.29 -21.58 2.43
N GLY A 97 10.28 -21.83 1.57
CA GLY A 97 10.37 -23.05 0.77
C GLY A 97 9.97 -24.21 1.66
N SER A 98 8.88 -24.89 1.30
CA SER A 98 8.34 -25.98 2.08
C SER A 98 9.45 -27.01 2.31
N ILE A 99 9.85 -27.19 3.57
CA ILE A 99 10.69 -28.32 4.00
C ILE A 99 9.90 -29.62 3.92
#